data_AF-A0A940ZWW9-F1
#
_entry.id   AF-A0A940ZWW9-F1
#
_cell.length_a   1.000
_cell.length_b   1.000
_cell.length_c   1.000
_cell.angle_alpha   90.00
_cell.angle_beta   90.00
_cell.angle_gamma   90.00
#
_symmetry.space_group_name_H-M   'P 1'
#
loop_
_entity.id
_entity.type
_entity.pdbx_description
1 polymer ?
#
loop_
_entity_poly.entity_id
_entity_poly.type
_entity_poly.pdbx_seq_one_letter_code
_entity_poly.pdbx_strand_id
1 'polypeptide(L)' 'MSFELTPLLQLITPAVGETLYMVAVSTVLAYLLGLPLGIILVVTSPGHILPNPWVERILGTIINILRSAP' A
#
# COMPACT_ATOMS: atom_id res chain seq x y z
N MET A 1 11.77 -35.12 18.08
CA MET A 1 10.74 -34.12 17.75
C MET A 1 11.15 -32.70 18.15
N SER A 2 11.65 -32.45 19.36
CA SER A 2 12.19 -31.12 19.76
C SER A 2 13.44 -30.67 19.00
N PHE A 3 14.28 -31.61 18.54
CA PHE A 3 15.54 -31.34 17.82
C PHE A 3 15.34 -30.75 16.40
N GLU A 4 14.17 -30.96 15.79
CA GLU A 4 13.79 -30.41 14.47
C GLU A 4 13.15 -29.02 14.58
N LEU A 5 12.55 -28.71 15.74
CA LEU A 5 11.80 -27.47 15.96
C LEU A 5 12.72 -26.28 16.26
N THR A 6 13.85 -26.51 16.93
CA THR A 6 14.82 -25.46 17.27
C THR A 6 15.37 -24.71 16.05
N PRO A 7 15.85 -25.35 14.97
CA PRO A 7 16.31 -24.64 13.78
C PRO A 7 15.17 -23.93 13.04
N LEU A 8 13.96 -24.53 13.01
CA LEU A 8 12.78 -23.89 12.42
C LEU A 8 12.38 -22.62 13.16
N LEU A 9 12.40 -22.65 14.50
CA LEU A 9 12.12 -21.48 15.33
C LEU A 9 13.18 -20.38 15.16
N GLN A 10 14.44 -20.75 14.95
CA GLN A 10 15.52 -19.80 14.67
C GLN A 10 15.36 -19.10 13.32
N LEU A 11 14.67 -19.71 12.36
CA LEU A 11 14.38 -19.12 11.04
C LEU A 11 13.08 -18.32 11.02
N ILE A 12 12.00 -18.89 11.58
CA ILE A 12 10.65 -18.29 11.49
C ILE A 12 10.55 -17.03 12.35
N THR A 13 11.12 -17.05 13.56
CA THR A 13 11.02 -15.91 14.49
C THR A 13 11.56 -14.61 13.88
N PRO A 14 12.79 -14.55 13.33
CA PRO A 14 13.27 -13.33 12.67
C PRO A 14 12.50 -13.02 11.38
N ALA A 15 12.15 -14.02 10.57
CA ALA A 15 11.42 -13.80 9.31
C ALA A 15 10.04 -13.16 9.54
N VAL A 16 9.33 -13.54 10.60
CA VAL A 16 8.07 -12.89 11.00
C VAL A 16 8.32 -11.44 11.41
N GLY A 17 9.37 -11.17 12.19
CA GLY A 17 9.75 -9.81 12.57
C GLY A 17 10.07 -8.92 11.37
N GLU A 18 10.86 -9.44 10.42
CA GLU A 18 11.20 -8.75 9.17
C GLU A 18 9.95 -8.47 8.33
N THR A 19 9.05 -9.46 8.19
CA THR A 19 7.79 -9.30 7.45
C THR A 19 6.92 -8.22 8.09
N LEU A 20 6.75 -8.25 9.41
CA LEU A 20 5.98 -7.23 10.13
C LEU A 20 6.61 -5.84 9.98
N TYR A 21 7.93 -5.74 10.07
CA TYR A 21 8.64 -4.49 9.85
C TYR A 21 8.42 -3.94 8.44
N MET A 22 8.59 -4.77 7.41
CA MET A 22 8.36 -4.37 6.02
C MET A 22 6.91 -3.94 5.79
N VAL A 23 5.93 -4.70 6.29
CA VAL A 23 4.51 -4.37 6.16
C VAL A 23 4.19 -3.07 6.88
N ALA A 24 4.69 -2.86 8.10
CA ALA A 24 4.44 -1.64 8.86
C ALA A 24 4.98 -0.40 8.14
N VAL A 25 6.25 -0.44 7.72
CA VAL A 25 6.88 0.70 7.02
C VAL A 25 6.21 0.97 5.68
N SER A 26 5.97 -0.07 4.88
CA SER A 26 5.30 0.08 3.58
C SER A 26 3.87 0.62 3.73
N THR A 27 3.14 0.19 4.75
CA THR A 27 1.79 0.71 5.05
C THR A 27 1.86 2.19 5.38
N VAL A 28 2.79 2.61 6.24
CA VAL A 28 2.95 4.04 6.59
C VAL A 28 3.24 4.87 5.34
N LEU A 29 4.17 4.44 4.49
CA LEU A 29 4.50 5.15 3.25
C LEU A 29 3.33 5.17 2.27
N ALA A 30 2.61 4.05 2.14
CA ALA A 30 1.42 3.94 1.31
C ALA A 30 0.31 4.88 1.80
N TYR A 31 0.12 5.06 3.10
CA TYR A 31 -0.83 6.04 3.63
C TYR A 31 -0.37 7.48 3.40
N LEU A 32 0.91 7.79 3.64
CA LEU A 32 1.44 9.14 3.47
C LEU A 32 1.29 9.66 2.04
N LEU A 33 1.40 8.79 1.03
CA LEU A 33 1.27 9.17 -0.38
C LEU A 33 -0.10 8.81 -0.97
N GLY A 34 -0.55 7.59 -0.74
CA GLY A 34 -1.79 7.06 -1.30
C GLY A 34 -3.04 7.72 -0.74
N LEU A 35 -3.08 8.09 0.54
CA LEU A 35 -4.26 8.75 1.12
C LEU A 35 -4.45 10.16 0.53
N PRO A 36 -3.44 11.06 0.49
CA PRO A 36 -3.60 12.34 -0.19
C PRO A 36 -4.00 12.22 -1.66
N LEU A 37 -3.36 11.32 -2.42
CA LEU A 37 -3.69 11.12 -3.83
C LEU A 37 -5.12 10.58 -4.01
N GLY A 38 -5.55 9.66 -3.14
CA GLY A 38 -6.92 9.15 -3.14
C GLY A 38 -7.95 10.22 -2.80
N ILE A 39 -7.67 11.07 -1.82
CA ILE A 39 -8.54 12.22 -1.47
C ILE A 39 -8.64 13.18 -2.65
N ILE A 40 -7.52 13.54 -3.29
CA ILE A 40 -7.52 14.42 -4.47
C ILE A 40 -8.38 13.80 -5.57
N LEU A 41 -8.18 12.51 -5.87
CA LEU A 41 -8.96 11.82 -6.89
C LEU A 41 -10.47 11.94 -6.62
N VAL A 42 -10.92 11.59 -5.41
CA VAL A 42 -12.33 11.66 -5.00
C VAL A 42 -12.87 13.09 -5.03
N VAL A 43 -12.13 14.06 -4.49
CA VAL A 43 -12.55 15.47 -4.48
C VAL A 43 -12.71 16.01 -5.90
N THR A 44 -11.87 15.56 -6.84
CA THR A 44 -11.92 15.97 -8.25
C THR A 44 -12.91 15.20 -9.11
N SER A 45 -13.54 14.14 -8.59
CA SER A 45 -14.54 13.37 -9.33
C SER A 45 -15.83 14.15 -9.58
N PRO A 46 -16.62 13.80 -10.63
CA PRO A 46 -17.89 14.44 -10.93
C PRO A 46 -18.84 14.31 -9.73
N GLY A 47 -19.52 15.41 -9.40
CA GLY A 47 -20.47 15.44 -8.27
C GLY A 47 -19.83 15.55 -6.88
N HIS A 48 -18.51 15.74 -6.78
CA HIS A 48 -17.80 15.98 -5.52
C HIS A 48 -17.48 17.46 -5.31
N ILE A 49 -16.63 17.75 -4.31
CA ILE A 49 -16.38 19.10 -3.77
C ILE A 49 -15.76 20.03 -4.82
N LEU A 50 -14.80 19.56 -5.62
CA LEU A 50 -14.11 20.37 -6.63
C LEU A 50 -13.90 19.59 -7.94
N PRO A 51 -14.98 19.36 -8.73
CA PRO A 51 -14.90 18.51 -9.91
C PRO A 51 -13.89 19.04 -10.93
N ASN A 52 -12.95 18.20 -11.33
CA ASN A 52 -11.96 18.49 -12.35
C ASN A 52 -11.66 17.23 -13.19
N PRO A 53 -12.26 17.11 -14.39
CA PRO A 53 -12.15 15.89 -15.20
C PRO A 53 -10.73 15.64 -15.73
N TRP A 54 -9.86 16.66 -15.80
CA TRP A 54 -8.48 16.48 -16.24
C TRP A 54 -7.62 15.85 -15.15
N VAL A 55 -7.71 16.40 -13.92
CA VAL A 55 -6.97 15.87 -12.76
C VAL A 55 -7.41 14.44 -12.47
N GLU A 56 -8.71 14.20 -12.42
CA GLU A 56 -9.28 12.88 -12.16
C GLU A 56 -8.81 11.84 -13.19
N ARG A 57 -8.88 12.16 -14.49
CA ARG A 57 -8.48 11.22 -15.55
C ARG A 57 -7.00 10.89 -15.51
N ILE A 58 -6.13 11.89 -15.35
CA ILE A 58 -4.68 11.69 -15.34
C ILE A 58 -4.28 10.90 -14.08
N LEU A 59 -4.69 11.38 -12.91
CA LEU A 59 -4.34 10.76 -11.64
C LEU A 59 -4.94 9.35 -11.52
N GLY A 60 -6.20 9.18 -11.92
CA GLY A 60 -6.87 7.88 -11.94
C GLY A 60 -6.19 6.89 -12.87
N THR A 61 -5.74 7.32 -14.05
CA THR A 61 -4.98 6.46 -14.97
C THR A 61 -3.66 6.00 -14.35
N ILE A 62 -2.90 6.91 -13.75
CA ILE A 62 -1.63 6.58 -13.07
C ILE A 62 -1.87 5.58 -11.94
N ILE A 63 -2.85 5.84 -11.07
CA ILE A 63 -3.19 4.95 -9.95
C ILE A 63 -3.61 3.57 -10.45
N ASN A 64 -4.45 3.51 -11.48
CA ASN A 64 -4.92 2.23 -12.04
C ASN A 64 -3.79 1.41 -12.65
N ILE A 65 -2.82 2.04 -13.33
CA ILE A 65 -1.63 1.37 -13.86
C ILE A 65 -0.81 0.78 -12.70
N LEU A 66 -0.49 1.58 -11.68
CA LEU A 66 0.29 1.13 -10.53
C LEU A 66 -0.42 -0.02 -9.77
N ARG A 67 -1.75 0.04 -9.64
CA ARG A 67 -2.55 -1.01 -9.00
C ARG A 67 -2.63 -2.30 -9.82
N SER A 68 -2.42 -2.22 -11.13
CA SER A 68 -2.51 -3.37 -12.04
C SER A 68 -1.22 -4.18 -12.18
N ALA A 69 -0.11 -3.70 -11.58
CA ALA A 69 1.14 -4.43 -11.56
C ALA A 69 1.03 -5.72 -10.72
N PRO A 70 1.56 -6.87 -11.22
CA PRO A 70 1.53 -8.14 -10.52
C PRO A 70 2.51 -8.21 -9.34
#